data_AF-A0A9Q3J185-F1
#
_entry.id   AF-A0A9Q3J185-F1
#
_cell.length_a   1.000
_cell.length_b   1.000
_cell.length_c   1.000
_cell.angle_alpha   90.00
_cell.angle_beta   90.00
_cell.angle_gamma   90.00
#
_symmetry.space_group_name_H-M   'P 1'
#
loop_
_entity.id
_entity.type
_entity.pdbx_description
1 polymer ?
#
loop_
_entity_poly.entity_id
_entity_poly.type
_entity_poly.pdbx_seq_one_letter_code
_entity_poly.pdbx_strand_id
1 'polypeptide(L)'
;MGILILYCLNLPSQERFQPKHSCLAGLIPLPNQPDMITTNNILKPLADNLIQFNVVKTPTPNNSRQGKVVIQLVCLIGDMVATDKAAGFLSYSAKIFSSWCELQDNYRKELKLGEPQTQKQVLATSYSWNEVQNTKLLEKLAKEKCIQWPELNCLPYWDPVTNLLLGVVHSWYEGVLQYHLCYRLAFDSNSIHQQTVSPHTSDSRSNVIMEYNLASENIDHLQVKGYPSAYLIETISKRLKEVIVP
;
A
#
# COMPACT_ATOMS: atom_id res chain seq x y z
N MET A 1 15.08 1.31 4.39
CA MET A 1 14.48 1.12 5.72
C MET A 1 13.00 1.34 5.54
N GLY A 2 12.15 0.39 5.92
CA GLY A 2 10.70 0.64 5.91
C GLY A 2 10.28 1.20 7.26
N ILE A 3 9.25 2.04 7.27
CA ILE A 3 8.72 2.67 8.49
C ILE A 3 7.22 2.54 8.52
N LEU A 4 6.66 2.30 9.71
CA LEU A 4 5.23 2.37 9.96
C LEU A 4 4.94 3.67 10.69
N ILE A 5 4.19 4.56 10.05
CA ILE A 5 3.78 5.84 10.61
C ILE A 5 2.27 5.86 10.73
N LEU A 6 1.77 6.28 11.90
CA LEU A 6 0.36 6.56 12.15
C LEU A 6 0.11 8.06 12.04
N TYR A 7 -0.99 8.40 11.38
CA TYR A 7 -1.47 9.77 11.24
C TYR A 7 -2.85 9.92 11.88
N CYS A 8 -3.06 10.99 12.64
CA CYS A 8 -4.36 11.29 13.26
C CYS A 8 -5.30 11.93 12.23
N LEU A 9 -6.33 11.19 11.80
CA LEU A 9 -7.26 11.69 10.78
C LEU A 9 -8.19 12.79 11.30
N ASN A 10 -8.32 12.96 12.61
CA ASN A 10 -9.14 14.02 13.23
C ASN A 10 -8.49 15.41 13.12
N LEU A 11 -7.21 15.50 12.75
CA LEU A 11 -6.55 16.78 12.51
C LEU A 11 -6.95 17.36 11.13
N PRO A 12 -6.92 18.70 10.98
CA PRO A 12 -7.08 19.35 9.68
C PRO A 12 -6.11 18.77 8.64
N SER A 13 -6.56 18.68 7.39
CA SER A 13 -5.78 18.06 6.30
C SER A 13 -4.38 18.66 6.12
N GLN A 14 -4.23 19.96 6.38
CA GLN A 14 -2.99 20.73 6.26
C GLN A 14 -1.96 20.39 7.36
N GLU A 15 -2.40 19.82 8.48
CA GLU A 15 -1.56 19.55 9.64
C GLU A 15 -1.31 18.06 9.88
N ARG A 16 -2.19 17.20 9.37
CA ARG A 16 -2.19 15.74 9.61
C ARG A 16 -0.86 15.07 9.33
N PHE A 17 -0.19 15.45 8.24
CA PHE A 17 1.02 14.79 7.75
C PHE A 17 2.31 15.48 8.21
N GLN A 18 2.21 16.48 9.10
CA GLN A 18 3.39 17.14 9.63
C GLN A 18 4.13 16.21 10.60
N PRO A 19 5.48 16.20 10.61
CA PRO A 19 6.26 15.32 11.48
C PRO A 19 5.86 15.40 12.97
N LYS A 20 5.56 16.61 13.46
CA LYS A 20 5.11 16.86 14.84
C LYS A 20 3.78 16.21 15.22
N HIS A 21 2.96 15.82 14.25
CA HIS A 21 1.65 15.18 14.44
C HIS A 21 1.63 13.71 13.95
N SER A 22 2.79 13.19 13.56
CA SER A 22 2.97 11.81 13.13
C SER A 22 3.52 10.95 14.28
N CYS A 23 3.08 9.70 14.36
CA CYS A 23 3.56 8.76 15.35
C CYS A 23 4.32 7.61 14.66
N LEU A 24 5.60 7.44 14.98
CA LEU A 24 6.39 6.30 14.52
C LEU A 24 5.92 5.06 15.29
N ALA A 25 5.22 4.15 14.62
CA ALA A 25 4.66 2.93 15.20
C ALA A 25 5.55 1.71 15.03
N GLY A 26 6.48 1.73 14.08
CA GLY A 26 7.38 0.59 13.86
C GLY A 26 8.47 0.85 12.83
N LEU A 27 9.52 0.05 12.95
CA LEU A 27 10.64 0.00 12.01
C LEU A 27 10.66 -1.36 11.33
N ILE A 28 10.77 -1.35 10.00
CA ILE A 28 10.92 -2.56 9.22
C ILE A 28 12.43 -2.80 9.00
N PRO A 29 12.95 -3.97 9.43
CA PRO A 29 14.38 -4.25 9.40
C PRO A 29 14.95 -4.20 7.98
N LEU A 30 16.22 -3.79 7.90
CA LEU A 30 17.09 -3.86 6.72
C LEU A 30 18.00 -5.10 6.82
N PRO A 31 18.63 -5.57 5.72
CA PRO A 31 18.60 -5.04 4.35
C PRO A 31 17.52 -5.66 3.46
N ASN A 32 16.97 -6.80 3.88
CA ASN A 32 16.02 -7.56 3.09
C ASN A 32 14.61 -7.09 3.38
N GLN A 33 13.76 -7.12 2.36
CA GLN A 33 12.34 -6.89 2.55
C GLN A 33 11.78 -7.94 3.53
N PRO A 34 11.02 -7.55 4.57
CA PRO A 34 10.51 -8.51 5.53
C PRO A 34 9.64 -9.55 4.82
N ASP A 35 9.75 -10.80 5.26
CA ASP A 35 8.77 -11.81 4.92
C ASP A 35 7.45 -11.53 5.68
N MET A 36 6.41 -12.28 5.36
CA MET A 36 5.11 -12.08 5.98
C MET A 36 5.16 -12.33 7.50
N ILE A 37 5.88 -13.36 7.96
CA ILE A 37 5.98 -13.68 9.40
C ILE A 37 6.60 -12.50 10.15
N THR A 38 7.67 -11.93 9.62
CA THR A 38 8.32 -10.74 10.17
C THR A 38 7.40 -9.54 10.14
N THR A 39 6.66 -9.33 9.04
CA THR A 39 5.69 -8.24 8.92
C THR A 39 4.59 -8.34 9.97
N ASN A 40 4.05 -9.54 10.19
CA ASN A 40 3.07 -9.81 11.24
C ASN A 40 3.66 -9.60 12.63
N ASN A 41 4.86 -10.10 12.92
CA ASN A 41 5.49 -9.88 14.22
C ASN A 41 5.69 -8.39 14.53
N ILE A 42 5.95 -7.57 13.51
CA ILE A 42 6.06 -6.11 13.65
C ILE A 42 4.68 -5.47 13.88
N LEU A 43 3.65 -5.93 13.18
CA LEU A 43 2.29 -5.38 13.28
C LEU A 43 1.52 -5.83 14.51
N LYS A 44 1.84 -7.00 15.08
CA LYS A 44 1.18 -7.59 16.24
C LYS A 44 1.01 -6.63 17.43
N PRO A 45 2.09 -6.00 17.97
CA PRO A 45 1.94 -5.09 19.10
C PRO A 45 1.07 -3.88 18.77
N LEU A 46 1.09 -3.41 17.52
CA LEU A 46 0.21 -2.34 17.07
C LEU A 46 -1.25 -2.78 17.04
N ALA A 47 -1.53 -3.97 16.49
CA ALA A 47 -2.87 -4.53 16.43
C ALA A 47 -3.46 -4.78 17.83
N ASP A 48 -2.67 -5.34 18.75
CA ASP A 48 -3.06 -5.57 20.14
C ASP A 48 -3.44 -4.25 20.85
N ASN A 49 -2.63 -3.20 20.67
CA ASN A 49 -2.93 -1.87 21.22
C ASN A 49 -4.22 -1.28 20.61
N LEU A 50 -4.42 -1.42 19.29
CA LEU A 50 -5.63 -0.92 18.61
C LEU A 50 -6.90 -1.64 19.06
N ILE A 51 -6.83 -2.93 19.39
CA ILE A 51 -7.95 -3.66 20.01
C ILE A 51 -8.31 -3.02 21.36
N GLN A 52 -7.30 -2.78 22.21
CA GLN A 52 -7.52 -2.17 23.52
C GLN A 52 -8.12 -0.77 23.40
N PHE A 53 -7.62 0.05 22.47
CA PHE A 53 -8.08 1.42 22.28
C PHE A 53 -9.48 1.56 21.66
N ASN A 54 -10.01 0.49 21.07
CA ASN A 54 -11.36 0.48 20.51
C ASN A 54 -12.47 0.50 21.59
N VAL A 55 -12.13 0.37 22.88
CA VAL A 55 -13.10 0.30 23.99
C VAL A 55 -12.85 1.33 25.11
N VAL A 56 -12.00 2.34 24.87
CA VAL A 56 -11.56 3.25 25.94
C VAL A 56 -12.62 4.30 26.31
N LYS A 57 -12.83 4.47 27.63
CA LYS A 57 -13.46 5.65 28.23
C LYS A 57 -12.35 6.49 28.83
N THR A 58 -12.28 7.79 28.54
CA THR A 58 -11.21 8.62 29.11
C THR A 58 -11.49 8.90 30.58
N PRO A 59 -10.56 8.61 31.50
CA PRO A 59 -10.60 9.18 32.83
C PRO A 59 -10.11 10.63 32.73
N THR A 60 -11.01 11.58 32.48
CA THR A 60 -10.70 13.01 32.61
C THR A 60 -10.74 13.40 34.08
N PRO A 61 -9.64 13.91 34.67
CA PRO A 61 -9.59 14.25 36.10
C PRO A 61 -10.45 15.46 36.50
N ASN A 62 -10.93 16.26 35.54
CA ASN A 62 -11.64 17.50 35.81
C ASN A 62 -13.00 17.51 35.11
N ASN A 63 -14.06 17.43 35.92
CA ASN A 63 -15.45 17.29 35.52
C ASN A 63 -15.92 18.38 34.54
N SER A 64 -16.42 17.94 33.38
CA SER A 64 -17.61 18.53 32.72
C SER A 64 -18.03 17.76 31.46
N ARG A 65 -17.16 16.93 30.87
CA ARG A 65 -17.53 16.02 29.76
C ARG A 65 -16.78 14.70 29.85
N GLN A 66 -17.40 13.69 30.45
CA GLN A 66 -16.94 12.31 30.29
C GLN A 66 -17.16 11.91 28.82
N GLY A 67 -16.10 11.93 28.02
CA GLY A 67 -16.12 11.49 26.63
C GLY A 67 -15.73 10.02 26.51
N LYS A 68 -16.40 9.28 25.62
CA LYS A 68 -15.85 8.03 25.09
C LYS A 68 -14.90 8.40 23.94
N VAL A 69 -13.64 7.99 24.01
CA VAL A 69 -12.69 8.17 22.91
C VAL A 69 -12.40 6.79 22.35
N VAL A 70 -12.66 6.63 21.05
CA VAL A 70 -12.40 5.39 20.32
C VAL A 70 -11.29 5.68 19.33
N ILE A 71 -10.24 4.86 19.33
CA ILE A 71 -9.17 4.92 18.34
C ILE A 71 -9.34 3.75 17.39
N GLN A 72 -9.42 4.03 16.09
CA GLN A 72 -9.57 3.03 15.05
C GLN A 72 -8.57 3.28 13.92
N LEU A 73 -7.97 2.21 13.42
CA LEU A 73 -7.19 2.25 12.19
C LEU A 73 -8.14 2.28 11.00
N VAL A 74 -8.19 3.41 10.31
CA VAL A 74 -9.15 3.63 9.21
C VAL A 74 -8.59 3.19 7.85
N CYS A 75 -7.29 3.32 7.63
CA CYS A 75 -6.69 2.89 6.38
C CYS A 75 -5.22 2.53 6.52
N LEU A 76 -4.80 1.53 5.75
CA LEU A 76 -3.42 1.19 5.49
C LEU A 76 -3.01 1.84 4.17
N ILE A 77 -1.98 2.68 4.20
CA ILE A 77 -1.45 3.37 3.03
C ILE A 77 0.00 2.97 2.83
N GLY A 78 0.33 2.50 1.63
CA GLY A 78 1.70 2.18 1.26
C GLY A 78 1.86 2.01 -0.24
N ASP A 79 3.09 1.73 -0.67
CA ASP A 79 3.25 1.10 -1.97
C ASP A 79 2.54 -0.26 -1.97
N MET A 80 2.29 -0.78 -3.16
CA MET A 80 1.54 -2.01 -3.34
C MET A 80 2.18 -3.21 -2.63
N VAL A 81 3.50 -3.33 -2.66
CA VAL A 81 4.20 -4.49 -2.09
C VAL A 81 4.15 -4.45 -0.56
N ALA A 82 4.31 -3.27 0.03
CA ALA A 82 4.16 -3.05 1.46
C ALA A 82 2.72 -3.29 1.91
N THR A 83 1.75 -2.78 1.14
CA THR A 83 0.31 -2.91 1.42
C THR A 83 -0.13 -4.36 1.37
N ASP A 84 0.23 -5.09 0.30
CA ASP A 84 -0.11 -6.50 0.15
C ASP A 84 0.42 -7.32 1.33
N LYS A 85 1.69 -7.12 1.70
CA LYS A 85 2.29 -7.84 2.84
C LYS A 85 1.61 -7.54 4.17
N ALA A 86 1.37 -6.27 4.47
CA ALA A 86 0.72 -5.86 5.71
C ALA A 86 -0.77 -6.26 5.77
N ALA A 87 -1.41 -6.42 4.61
CA ALA A 87 -2.80 -6.85 4.49
C ALA A 87 -2.97 -8.36 4.20
N GLY A 88 -1.87 -9.13 4.13
CA GLY A 88 -1.90 -10.59 3.97
C GLY A 88 -2.12 -11.08 2.54
N PHE A 89 -1.99 -10.21 1.54
CA PHE A 89 -2.00 -10.60 0.12
C PHE A 89 -0.60 -11.01 -0.33
N LEU A 90 -0.55 -11.93 -1.29
CA LEU A 90 0.72 -12.27 -1.96
C LEU A 90 1.11 -11.19 -2.97
N SER A 91 2.42 -11.08 -3.20
CA SER A 91 3.06 -10.13 -4.12
C SER A 91 2.48 -10.19 -5.54
N TYR A 92 2.79 -9.16 -6.34
CA TYR A 92 2.41 -9.00 -7.75
C TYR A 92 2.65 -10.22 -8.67
N SER A 93 3.56 -11.12 -8.28
CA SER A 93 3.87 -12.35 -9.00
C SER A 93 2.92 -13.53 -8.68
N ALA A 94 1.93 -13.30 -7.83
CA ALA A 94 0.95 -14.31 -7.45
C ALA A 94 -0.11 -14.52 -8.53
N LYS A 95 -0.79 -15.67 -8.46
CA LYS A 95 -1.88 -16.02 -9.38
C LYS A 95 -3.04 -15.01 -9.32
N ILE A 96 -3.30 -14.49 -8.12
CA ILE A 96 -4.22 -13.38 -7.85
C ILE A 96 -3.37 -12.32 -7.16
N PHE A 97 -3.17 -11.19 -7.83
CA PHE A 97 -2.20 -10.17 -7.43
C PHE A 97 -2.83 -8.82 -7.05
N SER A 98 -4.16 -8.75 -6.99
CA SER A 98 -4.90 -7.56 -6.57
C SER A 98 -5.68 -7.86 -5.31
N SER A 99 -5.60 -6.94 -4.35
CA SER A 99 -6.37 -6.97 -3.11
C SER A 99 -7.83 -6.57 -3.31
N TRP A 100 -8.16 -5.91 -4.43
CA TRP A 100 -9.52 -5.41 -4.71
C TRP A 100 -10.35 -6.36 -5.59
N CYS A 101 -9.72 -7.17 -6.43
CA CYS A 101 -10.42 -8.04 -7.38
C CYS A 101 -9.58 -9.25 -7.80
N GLU A 102 -10.25 -10.31 -8.23
CA GLU A 102 -9.61 -11.53 -8.72
C GLU A 102 -8.98 -11.33 -10.12
N LEU A 103 -7.79 -10.76 -10.16
CA LEU A 103 -7.02 -10.62 -11.40
C LEU A 103 -6.11 -11.82 -11.61
N GLN A 104 -6.50 -12.68 -12.54
CA GLN A 104 -5.66 -13.76 -13.08
C GLN A 104 -4.89 -13.30 -14.33
N ASP A 105 -3.82 -14.03 -14.68
CA ASP A 105 -2.92 -13.69 -15.80
C ASP A 105 -3.61 -13.59 -17.18
N ASN A 106 -4.73 -14.26 -17.40
CA ASN A 106 -5.52 -14.13 -18.63
C ASN A 106 -6.20 -12.75 -18.73
N TYR A 107 -6.75 -12.23 -17.63
CA TYR A 107 -7.35 -10.89 -17.57
C TYR A 107 -6.32 -9.78 -17.82
N ARG A 108 -5.06 -10.02 -17.43
CA ARG A 108 -3.93 -9.11 -17.65
C ARG A 108 -3.74 -8.75 -19.11
N LYS A 109 -3.95 -9.69 -20.04
CA LYS A 109 -3.80 -9.45 -21.48
C LYS A 109 -4.98 -8.68 -22.08
N GLU A 110 -6.13 -8.71 -21.42
CA GLU A 110 -7.41 -8.19 -21.95
C GLU A 110 -7.86 -6.87 -21.30
N LEU A 111 -7.09 -6.33 -20.33
CA LEU A 111 -7.44 -5.10 -19.59
C LEU A 111 -8.83 -5.17 -18.94
N LYS A 112 -9.20 -6.37 -18.48
CA LYS A 112 -10.48 -6.64 -17.82
C LYS A 112 -10.31 -6.66 -16.32
N LEU A 113 -11.25 -6.02 -15.63
CA LEU A 113 -11.42 -6.19 -14.20
C LEU A 113 -11.98 -7.59 -13.95
N GLY A 114 -11.41 -8.28 -12.96
CA GLY A 114 -12.00 -9.50 -12.42
C GLY A 114 -13.12 -9.19 -11.43
N GLU A 115 -13.70 -10.25 -10.88
CA GLU A 115 -14.73 -10.12 -9.85
C GLU A 115 -14.18 -9.38 -8.62
N PRO A 116 -14.90 -8.39 -8.07
CA PRO A 116 -14.50 -7.71 -6.86
C PRO A 116 -14.39 -8.68 -5.68
N GLN A 117 -13.33 -8.53 -4.88
CA GLN A 117 -13.22 -9.26 -3.63
C GLN A 117 -14.16 -8.66 -2.59
N THR A 118 -14.69 -9.51 -1.71
CA THR A 118 -15.53 -9.07 -0.58
C THR A 118 -14.82 -9.31 0.73
N GLN A 119 -15.09 -8.44 1.72
CA GLN A 119 -14.60 -8.59 3.09
C GLN A 119 -14.79 -10.03 3.62
N LYS A 120 -15.99 -10.60 3.41
CA LYS A 120 -16.34 -11.95 3.88
C LYS A 120 -15.45 -13.03 3.27
N GLN A 121 -15.17 -12.96 1.96
CA GLN A 121 -14.33 -13.94 1.27
C GLN A 121 -12.87 -13.86 1.74
N VAL A 122 -12.34 -12.64 1.86
CA VAL A 122 -10.95 -12.41 2.28
C VAL A 122 -10.75 -12.87 3.73
N LEU A 123 -11.63 -12.46 4.64
CA LEU A 123 -11.55 -12.88 6.04
C LEU A 123 -11.70 -14.39 6.18
N ALA A 124 -12.69 -15.03 5.54
CA ALA A 124 -12.87 -16.48 5.61
C ALA A 124 -11.62 -17.24 5.14
N THR A 125 -11.00 -16.78 4.05
CA THR A 125 -9.77 -17.37 3.52
C THR A 125 -8.60 -17.16 4.48
N SER A 126 -8.43 -15.94 5.01
CA SER A 126 -7.42 -15.59 6.01
C SER A 126 -7.54 -16.43 7.29
N TYR A 127 -8.75 -16.62 7.82
CA TYR A 127 -8.98 -17.47 9.00
C TYR A 127 -8.64 -18.94 8.70
N SER A 128 -9.08 -19.47 7.55
CA SER A 128 -8.76 -20.84 7.16
C SER A 128 -7.25 -21.06 7.00
N TRP A 129 -6.50 -20.03 6.60
CA TRP A 129 -5.04 -20.06 6.58
C TRP A 129 -4.49 -20.11 8.01
N ASN A 130 -4.97 -19.26 8.92
CA ASN A 130 -4.46 -19.17 10.30
C ASN A 130 -4.70 -20.44 11.15
N GLU A 131 -5.72 -21.23 10.83
CA GLU A 131 -6.04 -22.48 11.55
C GLU A 131 -5.12 -23.66 11.19
N VAL A 132 -4.39 -23.58 10.07
CA VAL A 132 -3.56 -24.69 9.59
C VAL A 132 -2.23 -24.72 10.35
N GLN A 133 -1.96 -25.83 11.04
CA GLN A 133 -0.72 -26.00 11.81
C GLN A 133 0.49 -26.43 10.98
N ASN A 134 0.26 -26.96 9.76
CA ASN A 134 1.32 -27.51 8.92
C ASN A 134 1.87 -26.47 7.95
N THR A 135 3.15 -26.11 8.11
CA THR A 135 3.84 -25.10 7.29
C THR A 135 3.79 -25.40 5.78
N LYS A 136 3.93 -26.67 5.37
CA LYS A 136 3.86 -27.03 3.94
C LYS A 136 2.46 -26.82 3.36
N LEU A 137 1.43 -27.09 4.16
CA LEU A 137 0.04 -26.83 3.76
C LEU A 137 -0.26 -25.33 3.73
N LEU A 138 0.28 -24.54 4.65
CA LEU A 138 0.17 -23.07 4.65
C LEU A 138 0.74 -22.46 3.37
N GLU A 139 1.94 -22.89 2.97
CA GLU A 139 2.58 -22.42 1.74
C GLU A 139 1.75 -22.77 0.50
N LYS A 140 1.19 -23.99 0.46
CA LYS A 140 0.32 -24.44 -0.63
C LYS A 140 -0.96 -23.61 -0.68
N LEU A 141 -1.64 -23.42 0.45
CA LEU A 141 -2.89 -22.66 0.54
C LEU A 141 -2.66 -21.20 0.15
N ALA A 142 -1.56 -20.61 0.62
CA ALA A 142 -1.17 -19.27 0.22
C ALA A 142 -0.96 -19.15 -1.30
N LYS A 143 -0.24 -20.10 -1.93
CA LYS A 143 -0.03 -20.09 -3.38
C LYS A 143 -1.33 -20.26 -4.17
N GLU A 144 -2.26 -21.07 -3.66
CA GLU A 144 -3.54 -21.34 -4.32
C GLU A 144 -4.53 -20.18 -4.18
N LYS A 145 -4.64 -19.61 -2.97
CA LYS A 145 -5.63 -18.58 -2.63
C LYS A 145 -5.10 -17.16 -2.67
N CYS A 146 -3.78 -16.99 -2.69
CA CYS A 146 -3.06 -15.71 -2.69
C CYS A 146 -3.37 -14.81 -1.48
N ILE A 147 -3.92 -15.38 -0.42
CA ILE A 147 -4.29 -14.72 0.83
C ILE A 147 -3.71 -15.54 1.98
N GLN A 148 -3.18 -14.84 2.98
CA GLN A 148 -2.63 -15.35 4.23
C GLN A 148 -3.23 -14.56 5.40
N TRP A 149 -2.87 -14.92 6.64
CA TRP A 149 -3.28 -14.16 7.82
C TRP A 149 -2.42 -12.90 8.02
N PRO A 150 -2.98 -11.68 7.98
CA PRO A 150 -2.35 -10.49 8.53
C PRO A 150 -2.81 -10.24 9.98
N GLU A 151 -1.93 -9.69 10.81
CA GLU A 151 -2.32 -9.27 12.17
C GLU A 151 -3.44 -8.23 12.16
N LEU A 152 -3.58 -7.39 11.12
CA LEU A 152 -4.67 -6.41 11.04
C LEU A 152 -6.07 -7.06 10.97
N ASN A 153 -6.19 -8.31 10.53
CA ASN A 153 -7.48 -9.03 10.49
C ASN A 153 -7.99 -9.43 11.88
N CYS A 154 -7.23 -9.20 12.96
CA CYS A 154 -7.74 -9.35 14.33
C CYS A 154 -8.62 -8.16 14.79
N LEU A 155 -8.57 -7.03 14.07
CA LEU A 155 -9.32 -5.83 14.40
C LEU A 155 -10.81 -6.02 14.04
N PRO A 156 -11.75 -5.83 14.98
CA PRO A 156 -13.17 -6.16 14.77
C PRO A 156 -13.90 -5.25 13.78
N TYR A 157 -13.33 -4.09 13.48
CA TYR A 157 -13.87 -3.09 12.54
C TYR A 157 -13.15 -3.08 11.19
N TRP A 158 -12.14 -3.92 11.01
CA TRP A 158 -11.28 -3.89 9.83
C TRP A 158 -11.91 -4.63 8.66
N ASP A 159 -11.87 -3.97 7.51
CA ASP A 159 -12.20 -4.53 6.21
C ASP A 159 -10.93 -4.55 5.34
N PRO A 160 -10.34 -5.73 5.09
CA PRO A 160 -9.12 -5.87 4.31
C PRO A 160 -9.29 -5.53 2.82
N VAL A 161 -10.49 -5.22 2.34
CA VAL A 161 -10.72 -4.77 0.96
C VAL A 161 -10.88 -3.24 0.92
N THR A 162 -11.68 -2.66 1.81
CA THR A 162 -12.01 -1.22 1.75
C THR A 162 -11.07 -0.33 2.56
N ASN A 163 -10.38 -0.86 3.57
CA ASN A 163 -9.41 -0.10 4.36
C ASN A 163 -7.99 -0.07 3.75
N LEU A 164 -7.82 -0.54 2.51
CA LEU A 164 -6.54 -0.48 1.79
C LEU A 164 -6.52 0.69 0.81
N LEU A 165 -5.54 1.59 0.99
CA LEU A 165 -5.29 2.70 0.09
C LEU A 165 -3.91 2.59 -0.53
N LEU A 166 -3.87 2.75 -1.85
CA LEU A 166 -2.61 2.79 -2.56
C LEU A 166 -1.94 4.17 -2.41
N GLY A 167 -0.67 4.18 -2.04
CA GLY A 167 0.12 5.39 -1.87
C GLY A 167 0.32 6.12 -3.21
N VAL A 168 0.04 7.42 -3.22
CA VAL A 168 0.06 8.26 -4.44
C VAL A 168 1.47 8.35 -5.05
N VAL A 169 2.52 8.48 -4.23
CA VAL A 169 3.88 8.71 -4.75
C VAL A 169 4.39 7.51 -5.54
N HIS A 170 4.56 6.37 -4.87
CA HIS A 170 5.17 5.20 -5.48
C HIS A 170 4.30 4.53 -6.55
N SER A 171 2.99 4.77 -6.51
CA SER A 171 2.07 4.12 -7.45
C SER A 171 1.66 5.05 -8.58
N TRP A 172 1.32 6.28 -8.26
CA TRP A 172 0.81 7.23 -9.24
C TRP A 172 1.94 7.99 -9.92
N TYR A 173 2.86 8.60 -9.16
CA TYR A 173 3.99 9.31 -9.76
C TYR A 173 5.07 8.37 -10.31
N GLU A 174 5.61 7.48 -9.47
CA GLU A 174 6.68 6.56 -9.90
C GLU A 174 6.15 5.37 -10.71
N GLY A 175 4.87 5.02 -10.55
CA GLY A 175 4.27 3.93 -11.30
C GLY A 175 3.68 4.41 -12.62
N VAL A 176 2.51 5.06 -12.58
CA VAL A 176 1.77 5.45 -13.81
C VAL A 176 2.43 6.58 -14.54
N LEU A 177 2.73 7.68 -13.87
CA LEU A 177 3.23 8.86 -14.55
C LEU A 177 4.60 8.56 -15.18
N GLN A 178 5.51 7.94 -14.43
CA GLN A 178 6.77 7.45 -15.00
C GLN A 178 6.51 6.49 -16.17
N TYR A 179 5.55 5.57 -16.05
CA TYR A 179 5.28 4.64 -17.13
C TYR A 179 4.80 5.31 -18.42
N HIS A 180 3.84 6.20 -18.29
CA HIS A 180 3.28 6.90 -19.43
C HIS A 180 4.31 7.87 -20.03
N LEU A 181 5.03 8.64 -19.22
CA LEU A 181 6.01 9.58 -19.73
C LEU A 181 7.22 8.86 -20.33
N CYS A 182 7.86 7.97 -19.58
CA CYS A 182 9.14 7.42 -19.98
C CYS A 182 9.01 6.21 -20.92
N TYR A 183 7.99 5.36 -20.76
CA TYR A 183 7.86 4.13 -21.58
C TYR A 183 6.82 4.23 -22.69
N ARG A 184 5.76 5.04 -22.55
CA ARG A 184 4.74 5.19 -23.60
C ARG A 184 5.01 6.37 -24.52
N LEU A 185 5.43 7.50 -23.96
CA LEU A 185 5.73 8.73 -24.69
C LEU A 185 7.24 8.91 -24.95
N ALA A 186 8.07 8.00 -24.43
CA ALA A 186 9.52 7.97 -24.63
C ALA A 186 10.24 9.26 -24.19
N PHE A 187 9.72 9.98 -23.19
CA PHE A 187 10.46 11.06 -22.54
C PHE A 187 11.70 10.48 -21.84
N ASP A 188 12.88 10.83 -22.33
CA ASP A 188 14.15 10.26 -21.85
C ASP A 188 14.48 10.74 -20.43
N SER A 189 14.37 9.85 -19.44
CA SER A 189 14.73 10.15 -18.05
C SER A 189 16.22 10.45 -17.87
N ASN A 190 17.08 10.07 -18.83
CA ASN A 190 18.51 10.33 -18.75
C ASN A 190 18.88 11.78 -19.07
N SER A 191 18.01 12.49 -19.81
CA SER A 191 18.21 13.91 -20.13
C SER A 191 17.96 14.83 -18.92
N ILE A 192 17.18 14.37 -17.93
CA ILE A 192 16.84 15.11 -16.71
C ILE A 192 17.99 15.05 -15.69
N HIS A 193 18.76 13.95 -15.66
CA HIS A 193 19.90 13.79 -14.76
C HIS A 193 21.15 14.59 -15.16
N GLN A 194 21.21 15.13 -16.38
CA GLN A 194 22.40 15.86 -16.86
C GLN A 194 22.40 17.36 -16.51
N GLN A 195 21.30 17.93 -16.04
CA GLN A 195 21.23 19.37 -15.71
C GLN A 195 21.40 19.70 -14.23
N THR A 196 21.58 18.72 -13.34
CA THR A 196 21.90 18.99 -11.94
C THR A 196 23.16 18.26 -11.49
N VAL A 197 24.14 19.07 -11.08
CA VAL A 197 25.34 18.78 -10.29
C VAL A 197 26.64 18.54 -11.08
N SER A 198 27.43 19.61 -11.19
CA SER A 198 28.89 19.52 -11.34
C SER A 198 29.50 18.88 -10.07
N PRO A 199 30.60 18.13 -10.18
CA PRO A 199 30.96 17.14 -9.18
C PRO A 199 31.80 17.75 -8.05
N HIS A 200 31.20 18.19 -6.95
CA HIS A 200 31.91 18.23 -5.66
C HIS A 200 30.98 17.98 -4.46
N THR A 201 31.43 17.04 -3.63
CA THR A 201 31.10 16.77 -2.20
C THR A 201 29.75 16.11 -1.81
N SER A 202 29.89 14.88 -1.29
CA SER A 202 29.16 14.20 -0.20
C SER A 202 27.64 14.30 -0.05
N ASP A 203 27.03 13.12 0.02
CA ASP A 203 25.97 12.73 0.96
C ASP A 203 24.69 13.59 1.00
N SER A 204 23.67 13.16 0.27
CA SER A 204 22.25 13.16 0.68
C SER A 204 21.39 12.79 -0.54
N ARG A 205 20.51 11.79 -0.40
CA ARG A 205 19.46 11.51 -1.39
C ARG A 205 18.50 12.71 -1.40
N SER A 206 18.73 13.61 -2.33
CA SER A 206 17.93 14.82 -2.53
C SER A 206 16.52 14.43 -2.98
N ASN A 207 15.51 14.75 -2.17
CA ASN A 207 14.11 14.75 -2.59
C ASN A 207 13.94 15.86 -3.64
N VAL A 208 13.80 15.49 -4.91
CA VAL A 208 13.47 16.43 -5.97
C VAL A 208 11.95 16.62 -5.97
N ILE A 209 11.50 17.73 -5.39
CA ILE A 209 10.19 18.31 -5.68
C ILE A 209 10.32 18.93 -7.07
N MET A 210 9.75 18.29 -8.10
CA MET A 210 9.76 18.83 -9.46
C MET A 210 8.43 19.53 -9.75
N GLU A 211 8.43 20.86 -9.72
CA GLU A 211 7.41 21.69 -10.35
C GLU A 211 7.56 21.60 -11.88
N TYR A 212 6.45 21.34 -12.58
CA TYR A 212 6.39 21.05 -14.01
C TYR A 212 6.29 22.32 -14.88
N ASN A 213 6.91 22.30 -16.06
CA ASN A 213 6.47 23.06 -17.24
C ASN A 213 6.60 22.18 -18.49
N LEU A 214 5.50 22.06 -19.25
CA LEU A 214 5.34 21.17 -20.41
C LEU A 214 5.73 21.90 -21.70
N ALA A 215 6.59 21.30 -22.52
CA ALA A 215 6.68 21.59 -23.95
C ALA A 215 6.98 20.30 -24.73
N SER A 216 6.21 20.15 -25.81
CA SER A 216 6.12 19.02 -26.73
C SER A 216 7.38 18.78 -27.56
N GLU A 217 7.63 17.52 -27.95
CA GLU A 217 7.91 17.14 -29.36
C GLU A 217 7.97 15.60 -29.53
N ASN A 218 7.63 15.17 -30.76
CA ASN A 218 7.41 13.79 -31.23
C ASN A 218 8.72 12.99 -31.42
N ILE A 219 8.66 11.64 -31.38
CA ILE A 219 8.90 10.73 -32.53
C ILE A 219 9.15 9.28 -32.07
N ASP A 220 8.72 8.41 -32.96
CA ASP A 220 8.55 6.97 -32.99
C ASP A 220 9.72 6.06 -32.60
N HIS A 221 9.28 4.83 -32.30
CA HIS A 221 10.02 3.58 -32.18
C HIS A 221 10.87 3.43 -30.92
N LEU A 222 10.38 2.61 -29.98
CA LEU A 222 11.19 1.61 -29.26
C LEU A 222 10.27 0.68 -28.46
N GLN A 223 10.20 -0.58 -28.90
CA GLN A 223 9.83 -1.68 -28.02
C GLN A 223 10.92 -1.84 -26.96
N VAL A 224 10.58 -2.09 -25.68
CA VAL A 224 11.23 -3.12 -24.84
C VAL A 224 10.59 -3.22 -23.43
N LYS A 225 10.57 -4.50 -23.01
CA LYS A 225 10.35 -5.18 -21.72
C LYS A 225 10.56 -4.35 -20.44
N GLY A 226 9.73 -4.60 -19.41
CA GLY A 226 10.29 -4.61 -18.04
C GLY A 226 9.40 -4.40 -16.83
N TYR A 227 8.20 -3.80 -16.91
CA TYR A 227 7.44 -3.49 -15.69
C TYR A 227 5.96 -3.94 -15.76
N PRO A 228 5.58 -4.97 -14.97
CA PRO A 228 4.18 -5.39 -14.76
C PRO A 228 3.30 -4.35 -14.04
N SER A 229 3.90 -3.32 -13.44
CA SER A 229 3.21 -2.34 -12.59
C SER A 229 2.19 -1.51 -13.36
N ALA A 230 2.45 -1.14 -14.61
CA ALA A 230 1.56 -0.28 -15.41
C ALA A 230 0.12 -0.79 -15.50
N TYR A 231 -0.05 -2.09 -15.73
CA TYR A 231 -1.37 -2.74 -15.81
C TYR A 231 -2.16 -2.61 -14.51
N LEU A 232 -1.50 -2.94 -13.40
CA LEU A 232 -2.12 -2.97 -12.09
C LEU A 232 -2.54 -1.57 -11.69
N ILE A 233 -1.71 -0.58 -12.01
CA ILE A 233 -2.03 0.78 -11.65
C ILE A 233 -3.08 1.41 -12.59
N GLU A 234 -3.13 1.04 -13.88
CA GLU A 234 -4.24 1.42 -14.79
C GLU A 234 -5.58 0.80 -14.32
N THR A 235 -5.53 -0.44 -13.84
CA THR A 235 -6.69 -1.16 -13.29
C THR A 235 -7.18 -0.54 -11.98
N ILE A 236 -6.25 -0.21 -11.06
CA ILE A 236 -6.55 0.48 -9.81
C ILE A 236 -7.09 1.89 -10.09
N SER A 237 -6.54 2.60 -11.07
CA SER A 237 -7.08 3.90 -11.50
C SER A 237 -8.52 3.81 -11.97
N LYS A 238 -8.85 2.80 -12.79
CA LYS A 238 -10.20 2.56 -13.29
C LYS A 238 -11.18 2.30 -12.14
N ARG A 239 -10.78 1.50 -11.16
CA ARG A 239 -11.61 1.21 -9.99
C ARG A 239 -11.75 2.38 -9.02
N LEU A 240 -10.69 3.17 -8.82
CA LEU A 240 -10.76 4.41 -8.03
C LEU A 240 -11.71 5.43 -8.66
N LYS A 241 -11.74 5.53 -10.00
CA LYS A 241 -12.73 6.37 -10.71
C LYS A 241 -14.17 5.90 -10.46
N GLU A 242 -14.42 4.59 -10.45
CA GLU A 242 -15.75 4.02 -10.15
C GLU A 242 -16.17 4.19 -8.68
N VAL A 243 -15.22 4.35 -7.75
CA VAL A 243 -15.49 4.51 -6.31
C VAL A 243 -15.57 5.99 -5.88
N ILE A 244 -14.82 6.87 -6.54
CA ILE A 244 -14.72 8.30 -6.17
C ILE A 244 -15.76 9.15 -6.92
N VAL A 245 -16.25 8.70 -8.08
CA VAL A 245 -17.32 9.38 -8.82
C VAL A 245 -18.61 8.59 -8.62
N PRO A 246 -19.57 9.05 -7.80
CA PRO A 246 -20.91 8.48 -7.76
C PRO A 246 -21.67 8.72 -9.08
#